data_AF-A0AAV5K2A0-F1
#
_entry.id   AF-A0AAV5K2A0-F1
#
_cell.length_a   1.000
_cell.length_b   1.000
_cell.length_c   1.000
_cell.angle_alpha   90.00
_cell.angle_beta   90.00
_cell.angle_gamma   90.00
#
_symmetry.space_group_name_H-M   'P 1'
#
loop_
_entity.id
_entity.type
_entity.pdbx_description
1 polymer ?
#
loop_
_entity_poly.entity_id
_entity_poly.type
_entity_poly.pdbx_seq_one_letter_code
_entity_poly.pdbx_strand_id
1 'polypeptide(L)' 'MCEHMGNVLGRPSWLPVPDFALKAVFGEGASVVLEGQRVVPAKAKELGFSFKYSYVKEALKAILL' A
#
# COMPACT_ATOMS: atom_id res chain seq x y z
N MET A 1 1.70 -0.94 5.26
CA MET A 1 0.41 -0.83 4.53
C MET A 1 -0.67 -1.67 5.19
N CYS A 2 -0.54 -3.00 5.21
CA CYS A 2 -1.56 -3.91 5.78
C CYS A 2 -1.95 -3.55 7.22
N GLU A 3 -0.98 -3.20 8.08
CA GLU A 3 -1.25 -2.78 9.46
C GLU A 3 -2.16 -1.53 9.53
N HIS A 4 -1.89 -0.51 8.71
CA HIS A 4 -2.73 0.68 8.67
C HIS A 4 -4.15 0.37 8.20
N MET A 5 -4.29 -0.51 7.20
CA MET A 5 -5.59 -0.96 6.72
C MET A 5 -6.36 -1.73 7.81
N GLY A 6 -5.70 -2.66 8.49
CA GLY A 6 -6.29 -3.42 9.58
C GLY A 6 -6.73 -2.53 10.75
N ASN A 7 -5.93 -1.53 11.09
CA ASN A 7 -6.28 -0.53 12.11
C ASN A 7 -7.50 0.33 11.71
N VAL A 8 -7.62 0.72 10.42
CA VAL A 8 -8.76 1.50 9.93
C VAL A 8 -10.05 0.66 9.96
N LEU A 9 -9.97 -0.62 9.63
CA LEU A 9 -11.11 -1.55 9.60
C LEU A 9 -11.44 -2.17 10.96
N GLY A 10 -10.64 -1.95 12.00
CA GLY A 10 -10.76 -2.66 13.28
C GLY A 10 -10.49 -4.18 13.18
N ARG A 11 -9.74 -4.61 12.17
CA ARG A 11 -9.40 -6.02 11.88
C ARG A 11 -7.89 -6.19 11.76
N PRO A 12 -7.17 -6.67 12.80
CA PRO A 12 -5.70 -6.72 12.79
C PRO A 12 -5.15 -7.64 11.69
N SER A 13 -4.12 -7.16 10.97
CA SER A 13 -3.49 -7.86 9.84
C SER A 13 -2.18 -8.55 10.25
N TRP A 14 -2.26 -9.57 11.11
CA TRP A 14 -1.09 -10.18 11.75
C TRP A 14 -0.50 -11.37 10.97
N LEU A 15 -1.24 -11.97 10.04
CA LEU A 15 -0.80 -13.14 9.28
C LEU A 15 -0.25 -12.71 7.90
N PRO A 16 1.07 -12.73 7.67
CA PRO A 16 1.66 -12.44 6.37
C PRO A 16 1.43 -13.60 5.40
N VAL A 17 1.26 -13.27 4.11
CA VAL A 17 1.16 -14.28 3.04
C VAL A 17 2.57 -14.72 2.64
N PRO A 18 2.87 -16.04 2.59
CA PRO A 18 4.17 -16.54 2.16
C PRO A 18 4.48 -16.23 0.68
N ASP A 19 5.76 -15.98 0.40
CA ASP A 19 6.28 -15.70 -0.94
C ASP A 19 5.98 -16.82 -1.96
N PHE A 20 6.14 -18.09 -1.57
CA PHE A 20 5.86 -19.22 -2.46
C PHE A 20 4.37 -19.30 -2.85
N ALA A 21 3.46 -18.90 -1.95
CA ALA A 21 2.03 -18.91 -2.22
C ALA A 21 1.69 -17.84 -3.27
N LEU A 22 2.32 -16.67 -3.19
CA LEU A 22 2.19 -15.62 -4.19
C LEU A 22 2.78 -16.05 -5.54
N LYS A 23 3.97 -16.68 -5.55
CA LYS A 23 4.58 -17.23 -6.77
C LYS A 23 3.74 -18.33 -7.41
N ALA A 24 3.07 -19.17 -6.62
CA ALA A 24 2.19 -20.22 -7.14
C ALA A 24 0.93 -19.65 -7.84
N VAL A 25 0.38 -18.54 -7.33
CA VAL A 25 -0.83 -17.91 -7.89
C VAL A 25 -0.51 -16.97 -9.06
N PHE A 26 0.55 -16.16 -8.93
CA PHE A 26 0.87 -15.08 -9.88
C PHE A 26 2.03 -15.41 -10.83
N GLY A 27 2.71 -16.55 -10.68
CA GLY A 27 3.86 -16.94 -11.50
C GLY A 27 4.98 -15.89 -11.47
N GLU A 28 5.52 -15.55 -12.64
CA GLU A 28 6.55 -14.51 -12.78
C GLU A 28 6.05 -13.10 -12.39
N GLY A 29 4.73 -12.86 -12.44
CA GLY A 29 4.10 -11.60 -12.02
C GLY A 29 4.09 -11.38 -10.52
N ALA A 30 4.46 -12.39 -9.72
CA ALA A 30 4.58 -12.24 -8.27
C ALA A 30 5.66 -11.20 -7.88
N SER A 31 6.69 -11.02 -8.70
CA SER A 31 7.77 -10.05 -8.50
C SER A 31 7.24 -8.63 -8.26
N VAL A 32 6.26 -8.18 -9.05
CA VAL A 32 5.63 -6.85 -8.92
C VAL A 32 4.95 -6.65 -7.57
N VAL A 33 4.43 -7.73 -6.96
CA VAL A 33 3.74 -7.67 -5.67
C VAL A 33 4.72 -7.82 -4.51
N LEU A 34 5.75 -8.65 -4.69
CA LEU A 34 6.77 -8.95 -3.69
C LEU A 34 7.79 -7.83 -3.54
N GLU A 35 8.02 -7.08 -4.61
CA GLU A 35 9.00 -6.01 -4.66
C GLU A 35 8.33 -4.64 -4.49
N GLY A 36 8.99 -3.78 -3.72
CA GLY A 36 8.53 -2.41 -3.47
C GLY A 36 9.52 -1.40 -4.01
N GLN A 37 9.00 -0.30 -4.56
CA GLN A 37 9.81 0.85 -4.97
C GLN A 37 9.56 2.03 -4.04
N ARG A 38 10.63 2.67 -3.56
CA ARG A 38 10.54 3.91 -2.78
C ARG A 38 10.50 5.12 -3.71
N VAL A 39 9.29 5.57 -4.05
CA VAL A 39 9.08 6.72 -4.93
C VAL A 39 8.86 8.00 -4.11
N VAL A 40 9.57 9.08 -4.47
CA VAL A 40 9.42 10.40 -3.86
C VAL A 40 8.83 11.38 -4.89
N PRO A 41 7.70 12.05 -4.60
CA PRO A 41 7.03 12.91 -5.57
C PRO A 41 7.66 14.31 -5.64
N ALA A 42 8.95 14.41 -5.96
CA ALA A 42 9.69 15.67 -6.01
C ALA A 42 9.05 16.66 -6.99
N LYS A 43 8.81 16.24 -8.24
CA LYS A 43 8.27 17.12 -9.27
C LYS A 43 6.86 17.62 -8.96
N ALA A 44 6.01 16.78 -8.39
CA ALA A 44 4.67 17.19 -7.99
C ALA A 44 4.72 18.27 -6.90
N LYS A 45 5.65 18.15 -5.94
CA LYS A 45 5.86 19.17 -4.89
C LYS A 45 6.39 20.47 -5.47
N GLU A 46 7.36 20.42 -6.40
CA GLU A 46 7.91 21.60 -7.07
C GLU A 46 6.85 22.36 -7.87
N LEU A 47 5.90 21.64 -8.48
CA LEU A 47 4.78 22.21 -9.22
C LEU A 47 3.62 22.69 -8.33
N GLY A 48 3.76 22.62 -7.00
CA GLY A 48 2.71 23.06 -6.07
C GLY A 48 1.48 22.14 -6.03
N PHE A 49 1.60 20.88 -6.46
CA PHE A 49 0.48 19.95 -6.42
C PHE A 49 0.05 19.67 -4.98
N SER A 50 -1.22 19.96 -4.68
CA SER A 50 -1.82 19.74 -3.36
C SER A 50 -2.47 18.36 -3.29
N PHE A 51 -1.86 17.45 -2.52
CA PHE A 51 -2.41 16.12 -2.30
C PHE A 51 -3.66 16.20 -1.41
N LYS A 52 -4.79 15.68 -1.91
CA LYS A 52 -6.03 15.54 -1.11
C LYS A 52 -5.81 14.74 0.17
N TYR A 53 -4.96 13.71 0.11
CA TYR A 53 -4.55 12.90 1.26
C TYR A 53 -3.03 12.79 1.29
N SER A 54 -2.37 13.54 2.17
CA SER A 54 -0.90 13.49 2.32
C SER A 54 -0.42 12.23 3.04
N TYR A 55 -1.31 11.55 3.77
CA TYR A 55 -1.01 10.36 4.56
C TYR A 55 -1.90 9.20 4.14
N VAL A 56 -1.30 8.01 4.04
CA VAL A 56 -1.98 6.77 3.62
C VAL A 56 -3.18 6.45 4.53
N LYS A 57 -3.07 6.70 5.85
CA LYS A 57 -4.16 6.47 6.80
C LYS A 57 -5.42 7.28 6.46
N GLU A 58 -5.26 8.52 6.02
CA GLU A 58 -6.39 9.40 5.67
C GLU A 58 -7.05 8.96 4.36
N ALA A 59 -6.24 8.54 3.37
CA ALA A 59 -6.77 7.93 2.15
C ALA A 59 -7.52 6.61 2.44
N LEU A 60 -6.98 5.77 3.33
CA LEU A 60 -7.61 4.51 3.72
C LEU A 60 -8.95 4.72 4.42
N LYS A 61 -9.04 5.67 5.37
CA LYS A 61 -10.30 6.02 6.02
C LYS A 61 -11.34 6.47 4.99
N ALA A 62 -10.96 7.32 4.04
CA ALA A 62 -11.89 7.84 3.05
C ALA A 62 -12.44 6.80 2.05
N ILE A 63 -11.78 5.64 1.91
CA ILE A 63 -12.21 4.56 1.01
C ILE A 63 -13.00 3.48 1.78
N LEU A 64 -12.64 3.23 3.03
CA LEU A 64 -13.11 2.09 3.81
C LEU A 64 -14.16 2.45 4.88
N LEU A 65 -14.39 3.74 5.12
CA LEU A 65 -15.38 4.30 6.05
C LEU A 65 -16.26 5.31 5.32
#